data_AF-A0A8J3I5I2-F1
#
_entry.id   AF-A0A8J3I5I2-F1
#
_cell.length_a   1.000
_cell.length_b   1.000
_cell.length_c   1.000
_cell.angle_alpha   90.00
_cell.angle_beta   90.00
_cell.angle_gamma   90.00
#
_symmetry.space_group_name_H-M   'P 1'
#
loop_
_entity.id
_entity.type
_entity.pdbx_description
1 polymer ?
#
loop_
_entity_poly.entity_id
_entity_poly.type
_entity_poly.pdbx_seq_one_letter_code
_entity_poly.pdbx_strand_id
1 'polypeptide(L)'
;MDNPRQLHFRAEAHYEALQAARQRQTMKEFKERYAKRSGIEGTITQGAWAFDLWRCRYLGIAKTHLQHLLTAVAMNVVRLYRWHMGETPSQPYISCFAALAA
;
A
#
# COMPACT_ATOMS: atom_id res chain seq x y z
N MET A 1 27.00 22.88 17.21
CA MET A 1 26.65 23.33 15.85
C MET A 1 25.15 23.09 15.71
N ASP A 2 24.34 24.08 16.08
CA ASP A 2 22.88 23.99 15.96
C ASP A 2 22.50 24.11 14.48
N ASN A 3 22.02 23.02 13.90
CA ASN A 3 21.50 23.03 12.54
C ASN A 3 19.99 23.36 12.61
N PRO A 4 19.53 24.54 12.17
CA PRO A 4 18.13 24.90 12.24
C PRO A 4 17.29 23.93 11.39
N ARG A 5 16.16 23.46 11.94
CA ARG A 5 15.21 22.62 11.21
C ARG A 5 14.64 23.41 10.02
N GLN A 6 14.94 22.98 8.79
CA GLN A 6 14.40 23.59 7.58
C GLN A 6 13.00 23.04 7.27
N LEU A 7 12.08 23.93 6.88
CA LEU A 7 10.72 23.62 6.48
C LEU A 7 10.56 23.90 4.99
N HIS A 8 10.07 22.92 4.23
CA HIS A 8 9.73 23.08 2.83
C HIS A 8 8.22 23.21 2.66
N PHE A 9 7.77 24.35 2.11
CA PHE A 9 6.37 24.58 1.78
C PHE A 9 6.09 24.18 0.34
N ARG A 10 4.89 23.64 0.10
CA ARG A 10 4.40 23.39 -1.27
C ARG A 10 3.93 24.72 -1.86
N ALA A 11 4.06 24.85 -3.19
CA ALA A 11 3.42 25.95 -3.90
C ALA A 11 1.91 25.94 -3.65
N GLU A 12 1.31 27.13 -3.52
CA GLU A 12 -0.07 27.35 -3.08
C GLU A 12 -1.08 26.53 -3.91
N ALA A 13 -1.00 26.62 -5.24
CA ALA A 13 -1.87 25.85 -6.14
C ALA A 13 -1.79 24.32 -5.92
N HIS A 14 -0.60 23.78 -5.63
CA HIS A 14 -0.44 22.36 -5.34
C HIS A 14 -1.01 21.97 -3.98
N TYR A 15 -0.90 22.87 -3.00
CA TYR A 15 -1.47 22.67 -1.68
C TYR A 15 -3.00 22.63 -1.75
N GLU A 16 -3.62 23.61 -2.42
CA GLU A 16 -5.07 23.67 -2.60
C GLU A 16 -5.61 22.46 -3.37
N ALA A 17 -4.95 22.08 -4.48
CA ALA A 17 -5.33 20.91 -5.26
C ALA A 17 -5.29 19.62 -4.42
N LEU A 18 -4.27 19.45 -3.57
CA LEU A 18 -4.17 18.32 -2.66
C LEU A 18 -5.30 18.34 -1.62
N GLN A 19 -5.59 19.50 -1.05
CA GLN A 19 -6.61 19.63 -0.01
C GLN A 19 -8.01 19.35 -0.57
N ALA A 20 -8.32 19.85 -1.77
CA ALA A 20 -9.55 19.53 -2.48
C ALA A 20 -9.65 18.03 -2.80
N ALA A 21 -8.54 17.39 -3.19
CA ALA A 21 -8.51 15.94 -3.43
C ALA A 21 -8.77 15.15 -2.14
N ARG A 22 -8.19 15.54 -1.00
CA ARG A 22 -8.45 14.91 0.31
C ARG A 22 -9.91 15.04 0.73
N GLN A 23 -10.52 16.20 0.54
CA GLN A 23 -11.95 16.38 0.79
C GLN A 23 -12.80 15.48 -0.11
N ARG A 24 -12.44 15.35 -1.39
CA ARG A 24 -13.12 14.42 -2.31
C ARG A 24 -12.99 12.96 -1.86
N GLN A 25 -11.86 12.58 -1.27
CA GLN A 25 -11.61 11.20 -0.78
C GLN A 25 -12.51 10.81 0.41
N THR A 26 -13.06 11.76 1.16
CA THR A 26 -13.97 11.44 2.27
C THR A 26 -15.36 11.02 1.77
N MET A 27 -15.74 11.43 0.56
CA MET A 27 -17.05 11.14 -0.05
C MET A 27 -17.26 9.64 -0.27
N LYS A 28 -18.49 9.17 -0.02
CA LYS A 28 -18.86 7.76 -0.16
C LYS A 28 -18.66 7.24 -1.59
N GLU A 29 -19.10 8.01 -2.59
CA GLU A 29 -18.93 7.66 -4.00
C GLU A 29 -17.46 7.54 -4.43
N PHE A 30 -16.57 8.31 -3.81
CA PHE A 30 -15.14 8.17 -4.05
C PHE A 30 -14.65 6.84 -3.48
N LYS A 31 -15.00 6.53 -2.22
CA LYS A 31 -14.60 5.28 -1.55
C LYS A 31 -15.09 4.04 -2.30
N GLU A 32 -16.34 4.04 -2.78
CA GLU A 32 -16.90 2.93 -3.56
C GLU A 32 -16.14 2.72 -4.87
N ARG A 33 -15.82 3.79 -5.60
CA ARG A 33 -14.98 3.71 -6.81
C ARG A 33 -13.56 3.26 -6.48
N TYR A 34 -12.99 3.75 -5.39
CA TYR A 34 -11.60 3.48 -4.99
C TYR A 34 -11.41 2.07 -4.39
N ALA A 35 -12.47 1.44 -3.88
CA ALA A 35 -12.40 0.12 -3.22
C ALA A 35 -11.72 -0.95 -4.10
N LYS A 36 -12.02 -0.97 -5.40
CA LYS A 36 -11.38 -1.89 -6.36
C LYS A 36 -9.85 -1.69 -6.40
N ARG A 37 -9.42 -0.43 -6.45
CA ARG A 37 -7.99 -0.07 -6.48
C ARG A 37 -7.31 -0.36 -5.15
N SER A 38 -7.98 -0.07 -4.04
CA SER A 38 -7.48 -0.38 -2.70
C SER A 38 -7.20 -1.87 -2.52
N GLY A 39 -8.03 -2.76 -3.07
CA GLY A 39 -7.79 -4.21 -3.05
C GLY A 39 -6.52 -4.63 -3.82
N ILE A 40 -6.24 -3.99 -4.95
CA ILE A 40 -5.01 -4.23 -5.74
C ILE A 40 -3.80 -3.73 -4.96
N GLU A 41 -3.85 -2.51 -4.43
CA GLU A 41 -2.77 -1.91 -3.64
C GLU A 41 -2.45 -2.76 -2.41
N GLY A 42 -3.46 -3.22 -1.67
CA GLY A 42 -3.28 -4.13 -0.54
C GLY A 42 -2.63 -5.46 -0.93
N THR A 43 -2.88 -5.96 -2.16
CA THR A 43 -2.23 -7.17 -2.68
C THR A 43 -0.76 -6.94 -2.98
N ILE A 44 -0.42 -5.81 -3.60
CA ILE A 44 0.98 -5.44 -3.86
C ILE A 44 1.74 -5.26 -2.55
N THR A 45 1.15 -4.56 -1.58
CA THR A 45 1.76 -4.36 -0.26
C THR A 45 1.97 -5.70 0.46
N GLN A 46 1.00 -6.61 0.44
CA GLN A 46 1.17 -7.95 1.00
C GLN A 46 2.33 -8.70 0.33
N GLY A 47 2.41 -8.68 -1.00
CA GLY A 47 3.50 -9.35 -1.73
C GLY A 47 4.85 -8.78 -1.37
N ALA A 48 4.97 -7.45 -1.32
CA ALA A 48 6.21 -6.77 -0.98
C ALA A 48 6.67 -7.04 0.47
N TRP A 49 5.76 -7.00 1.43
CA TRP A 49 6.11 -7.05 2.86
C TRP A 49 6.15 -8.46 3.43
N ALA A 50 5.25 -9.35 3.01
CA ALA A 50 5.16 -10.71 3.54
C ALA A 50 5.89 -11.76 2.68
N PHE A 51 6.15 -11.47 1.41
CA PHE A 51 6.72 -12.43 0.46
C PHE A 51 7.98 -11.94 -0.27
N ASP A 52 8.57 -10.82 0.18
CA ASP A 52 9.81 -10.22 -0.36
C ASP A 52 9.76 -10.00 -1.90
N LEU A 53 8.58 -9.69 -2.44
CA LEU A 53 8.33 -9.61 -3.88
C LEU A 53 9.26 -8.62 -4.61
N TRP A 54 9.72 -7.56 -3.93
CA TRP A 54 10.61 -6.55 -4.53
C TRP A 54 12.05 -7.02 -4.69
N ARG A 55 12.44 -8.15 -4.10
CA ARG A 55 13.79 -8.68 -4.18
C ARG A 55 13.80 -9.99 -4.95
N CYS A 56 14.35 -9.94 -6.17
CA CYS A 56 14.70 -11.15 -6.91
C CYS A 56 16.14 -11.54 -6.61
N ARG A 57 16.35 -12.77 -6.10
CA ARG A 57 17.71 -13.29 -5.84
C ARG A 57 18.39 -13.80 -7.12
N TYR A 58 17.60 -14.10 -8.15
CA TYR A 58 18.09 -14.71 -9.37
C TYR A 58 18.42 -13.67 -10.43
N LEU A 59 19.48 -13.97 -11.20
CA LEU A 59 19.85 -13.21 -12.39
C LEU A 59 19.17 -13.82 -13.63
N GLY A 60 18.61 -12.97 -14.47
CA GLY A 60 17.95 -13.34 -15.73
C GLY A 60 16.42 -13.43 -15.65
N ILE A 61 15.74 -12.98 -16.71
CA ILE A 61 14.28 -12.80 -16.76
C ILE A 61 13.52 -14.12 -16.50
N ALA A 62 13.98 -15.25 -17.04
CA ALA A 62 13.30 -16.53 -16.88
C ALA A 62 13.21 -16.99 -15.42
N LYS A 63 14.31 -16.88 -14.66
CA LYS A 63 14.34 -17.25 -13.24
C LYS A 63 13.56 -16.26 -12.39
N THR A 64 13.66 -14.97 -12.71
CA THR A 64 12.85 -13.93 -12.08
C THR A 64 11.36 -14.19 -12.28
N HIS A 65 10.93 -14.52 -13.49
CA HIS A 65 9.53 -14.85 -13.80
C HIS A 65 9.04 -16.06 -12.98
N LEU A 66 9.84 -17.13 -12.91
CA LEU A 66 9.50 -18.29 -12.09
C LEU A 66 9.37 -17.92 -10.60
N GLN A 67 10.29 -17.11 -10.06
CA GLN A 67 10.18 -16.63 -8.67
C GLN A 67 8.85 -15.88 -8.45
N HIS A 68 8.47 -14.96 -9.34
CA HIS A 68 7.22 -14.21 -9.22
C HIS A 68 5.99 -15.11 -9.30
N LEU A 69 5.98 -16.11 -10.18
CA LEU A 69 4.88 -17.09 -10.27
C LEU A 69 4.75 -17.88 -8.95
N LEU A 70 5.86 -18.39 -8.41
CA LEU A 70 5.85 -19.13 -7.14
C LEU A 70 5.40 -18.24 -5.98
N THR A 71 5.84 -16.98 -5.93
CA THR A 71 5.37 -16.01 -4.94
C THR A 71 3.86 -15.75 -5.07
N ALA A 72 3.33 -15.59 -6.29
CA ALA A 72 1.89 -15.40 -6.51
C ALA A 72 1.08 -16.63 -6.06
N VAL A 73 1.57 -17.85 -6.33
CA VAL A 73 0.95 -19.09 -5.85
C VAL A 73 0.94 -19.13 -4.32
N ALA A 74 2.08 -18.84 -3.67
CA ALA A 74 2.17 -18.81 -2.21
C ALA A 74 1.21 -17.79 -1.59
N MET A 75 1.10 -16.58 -2.17
CA MET A 75 0.15 -15.57 -1.74
C MET A 75 -1.30 -16.06 -1.81
N ASN A 76 -1.68 -16.74 -2.89
CA ASN A 76 -3.03 -17.30 -3.05
C ASN A 76 -3.32 -18.40 -2.03
N VAL A 77 -2.36 -19.29 -1.75
CA VAL A 77 -2.51 -20.34 -0.72
C VAL A 77 -2.71 -19.72 0.67
N VAL A 78 -1.90 -18.73 1.05
CA VAL A 78 -2.06 -18.03 2.34
C VAL A 78 -3.42 -17.34 2.44
N ARG A 79 -3.88 -16.68 1.35
CA ARG A 79 -5.20 -16.04 1.32
C ARG A 79 -6.34 -17.04 1.47
N LEU A 80 -6.26 -18.17 0.76
CA LEU A 80 -7.26 -19.25 0.86
C LEU A 80 -7.32 -19.80 2.28
N TYR A 81 -6.17 -20.05 2.90
CA TYR A 81 -6.07 -20.52 4.27
C TYR A 81 -6.71 -19.53 5.26
N ARG A 82 -6.36 -18.22 5.15
CA ARG A 82 -6.93 -17.17 6.01
C ARG A 82 -8.44 -17.06 5.84
N TRP A 83 -8.93 -17.13 4.61
CA TRP A 83 -10.35 -17.13 4.32
C TRP A 83 -11.06 -18.34 4.95
N HIS A 84 -10.44 -19.53 4.87
CA HIS A 84 -10.97 -20.74 5.49
C HIS A 84 -11.04 -20.63 7.02
N MET A 85 -10.07 -19.96 7.64
CA MET A 85 -10.06 -19.67 9.08
C MET A 85 -11.00 -18.54 9.50
N GLY A 86 -11.71 -17.91 8.55
CA GLY A 86 -12.60 -16.78 8.84
C GLY A 86 -11.86 -15.49 9.24
N GLU A 87 -10.55 -15.39 8.96
CA GLU A 87 -9.79 -14.19 9.25
C GLU A 87 -10.24 -13.04 8.34
N THR A 88 -10.64 -11.92 8.94
CA THR A 88 -10.90 -10.69 8.18
C THR A 88 -9.59 -10.05 7.72
N PRO A 89 -9.56 -9.40 6.54
CA PRO A 89 -8.39 -8.68 6.08
C PRO A 89 -7.86 -7.71 7.15
N SER A 90 -6.54 -7.70 7.35
CA SER A 90 -5.87 -6.81 8.32
C SER A 90 -6.30 -5.35 8.12
N GLN A 91 -6.46 -4.63 9.23
CA GLN A 91 -6.73 -3.20 9.19
C GLN A 91 -5.63 -2.46 8.42
N PRO A 92 -5.98 -1.39 7.69
CA PRO A 92 -5.01 -0.58 6.97
C PRO A 92 -3.98 0.00 7.93
N TYR A 93 -2.73 0.06 7.48
CA TYR A 93 -1.65 0.70 8.23
C TYR A 93 -1.98 2.18 8.50
N ILE A 94 -1.96 2.56 9.78
CA ILE A 94 -2.08 3.95 10.22
C ILE A 94 -0.66 4.50 10.36
N SER A 95 -0.34 5.57 9.63
CA SER A 95 0.98 6.20 9.77
C SER A 95 1.14 6.84 11.15
N CYS A 96 2.37 6.89 11.67
CA CYS A 96 2.66 7.51 12.96
C CYS A 96 2.12 8.95 13.06
N PHE A 97 2.23 9.72 11.97
CA PHE A 97 1.68 11.07 11.91
C PHE A 97 0.15 11.11 11.97
N ALA A 98 -0.53 10.16 11.31
CA ALA A 98 -1.99 10.06 11.38
C ALA A 98 -2.47 9.65 12.77
N ALA A 99 -1.70 8.81 13.48
CA ALA A 99 -1.99 8.43 14.85
C ALA A 99 -1.89 9.60 15.85
N LEU A 100 -1.08 10.61 15.56
CA LEU A 100 -0.95 11.82 16.40
C LEU A 100 -2.12 12.81 16.24
N ALA A 101 -2.96 12.66 15.21
CA ALA A 101 -4.09 13.55 14.92
C ALA A 101 -5.43 13.07 15.51
N ALA A 102 -5.43 11.91 16.16
CA ALA A 102 -6.58 11.31 16.86
C ALA A 102 -6.63 11.75 18.32
#